data_AF-A0A9P7X4S3-F1
#
_entry.id   AF-A0A9P7X4S3-F1
#
_cell.length_a   1.000
_cell.length_b   1.000
_cell.length_c   1.000
_cell.angle_alpha   90.00
_cell.angle_beta   90.00
_cell.angle_gamma   90.00
#
_symmetry.space_group_name_H-M   'P 1'
#
loop_
_entity.id
_entity.type
_entity.pdbx_description
1 polymer ?
#
loop_
_entity_poly.entity_id
_entity_poly.type
_entity_poly.pdbx_seq_one_letter_code
_entity_poly.pdbx_strand_id
1 'polypeptide(L)'
;MIERLREAGTLDNCLAVCDVSGSMGYFSVGPSQKLSENGYIKPIFPALSLTLVLATLAKPPFNNVFISFSAPPKIETILPHANIADTVCGMELDCLANNTDFNAVFMKLLLPLAKKHNLKRDDMVKRLFVFSDMQFDEARQADGQESWETNHESIVRAFDEAGYDMPEIVYWNLAGRASAAKPITKDTPGVSIVSGFSGNLLKLFMDKEEEEWIDVDEKGNTVVKKVEKLRMTPLDIMRKALSKKSYAGLKVLD
;
A
#
# COMPACT_ATOMS: atom_id res chain seq x y z
N MET A 1 20.31 -6.64 5.36
CA MET A 1 19.11 -5.80 5.59
C MET A 1 17.85 -6.66 5.68
N ILE A 2 17.57 -7.49 4.67
CA ILE A 2 16.42 -8.43 4.67
C ILE A 2 16.41 -9.33 5.91
N GLU A 3 17.55 -9.95 6.26
CA GLU A 3 17.65 -10.77 7.48
C GLU A 3 17.24 -10.01 8.76
N ARG A 4 17.73 -8.78 8.93
CA ARG A 4 17.34 -7.91 10.07
C ARG A 4 15.85 -7.53 10.05
N LEU A 5 15.23 -7.48 8.87
CA LEU A 5 13.79 -7.23 8.75
C LEU A 5 12.99 -8.50 9.04
N ARG A 6 13.48 -9.69 8.64
CA ARG A 6 12.90 -10.99 9.04
C ARG A 6 12.96 -11.18 10.56
N GLU A 7 14.07 -10.82 11.19
CA GLU A 7 14.22 -10.81 12.65
C GLU A 7 13.25 -9.83 13.33
N ALA A 8 12.85 -8.76 12.64
CA ALA A 8 11.90 -7.80 13.17
C ALA A 8 10.44 -8.27 13.12
N GLY A 9 10.14 -9.36 12.41
CA GLY A 9 8.81 -9.95 12.30
C GLY A 9 8.52 -10.41 10.87
N THR A 10 7.36 -11.03 10.69
CA THR A 10 6.85 -11.39 9.36
C THR A 10 5.67 -10.51 8.96
N LEU A 11 5.51 -10.35 7.65
CA LEU A 11 4.31 -9.74 7.08
C LEU A 11 3.40 -10.88 6.61
N ASP A 12 2.32 -11.07 7.35
CA ASP A 12 1.38 -12.16 7.11
C ASP A 12 0.25 -11.68 6.21
N ASN A 13 -0.09 -12.52 5.22
CA ASN A 13 -1.22 -12.32 4.29
C ASN A 13 -1.28 -10.89 3.71
N CYS A 14 -0.17 -10.47 3.09
CA CYS A 14 -0.07 -9.17 2.43
C CYS A 14 0.49 -9.27 1.02
N LEU A 15 0.13 -8.30 0.17
CA LEU A 15 0.61 -8.19 -1.20
C LEU A 15 1.03 -6.75 -1.50
N ALA A 16 2.15 -6.58 -2.20
CA ALA A 16 2.57 -5.27 -2.68
C ALA A 16 1.87 -4.93 -4.01
N VAL A 17 1.51 -3.67 -4.17
CA VAL A 17 0.95 -3.07 -5.37
C VAL A 17 1.83 -1.88 -5.72
N CYS A 18 2.64 -2.00 -6.77
CA CYS A 18 3.63 -1.02 -7.19
C CYS A 18 3.10 -0.20 -8.36
N ASP A 19 3.06 1.12 -8.15
CA ASP A 19 2.77 2.07 -9.22
C ASP A 19 3.99 2.18 -10.12
N VAL A 20 3.78 1.94 -11.41
CA VAL A 20 4.80 2.01 -12.46
C VAL A 20 4.41 2.97 -13.57
N SER A 21 3.46 3.86 -13.29
CA SER A 21 3.00 4.91 -14.20
C SER A 21 4.09 5.95 -14.49
N GLY A 22 3.88 6.74 -15.55
CA GLY A 22 4.85 7.76 -15.97
C GLY A 22 5.19 8.80 -14.89
N SER A 23 4.27 9.12 -13.97
CA SER A 23 4.49 10.08 -12.88
C SER A 23 5.50 9.58 -11.85
N MET A 24 5.59 8.26 -11.67
CA MET A 24 6.62 7.61 -10.85
C MET A 24 8.01 7.74 -11.47
N GLY A 25 8.08 7.93 -12.79
CA GLY A 25 9.29 8.00 -13.60
C GLY A 25 9.57 6.68 -14.33
N TYR A 26 10.62 6.68 -15.16
CA TYR A 26 10.95 5.58 -16.06
C TYR A 26 12.39 5.06 -15.88
N PHE A 27 12.58 3.79 -16.22
CA PHE A 27 13.90 3.18 -16.38
C PHE A 27 14.38 3.41 -17.80
N SER A 28 15.28 4.37 -18.01
CA SER A 28 16.00 4.47 -19.28
C SER A 28 17.27 3.64 -19.17
N VAL A 29 17.34 2.54 -19.92
CA VAL A 29 18.56 1.73 -20.03
C VAL A 29 19.55 2.48 -20.94
N GLY A 30 20.42 3.29 -20.34
CA GLY A 30 21.45 4.03 -21.05
C GLY A 30 22.58 4.50 -20.11
N PRO A 31 23.78 4.79 -20.62
CA PRO A 31 25.00 5.04 -19.83
C PRO A 31 24.98 6.33 -18.99
N SER A 32 23.84 7.04 -18.94
CA SER A 32 23.70 8.34 -18.27
C SER A 32 22.39 8.42 -17.48
N GLN A 33 22.06 7.36 -16.73
CA GLN A 33 20.88 7.40 -15.87
C GLN A 33 21.12 8.35 -14.69
N LYS A 34 20.43 9.49 -14.73
CA LYS A 34 20.32 10.37 -13.57
C LYS A 34 19.32 9.76 -12.58
N LEU A 35 19.83 9.14 -11.53
CA LEU A 35 19.05 8.63 -10.38
C LEU A 35 18.25 9.75 -9.70
N SER A 36 18.75 10.98 -9.79
CA SER A 36 18.09 12.17 -9.31
C SER A 36 18.06 13.26 -10.36
N GLU A 37 16.95 13.99 -10.39
CA GLU A 37 16.81 15.21 -11.18
C GLU A 37 16.68 16.37 -10.21
N ASN A 38 17.57 17.37 -10.30
CA ASN A 38 17.64 18.49 -9.34
C ASN A 38 17.73 18.06 -7.86
N GLY A 39 18.41 16.94 -7.58
CA GLY A 39 18.57 16.40 -6.21
C GLY A 39 17.37 15.58 -5.71
N TYR A 40 16.33 15.40 -6.52
CA TYR A 40 15.15 14.60 -6.20
C TYR A 40 15.24 13.20 -6.79
N ILE A 41 15.13 12.16 -5.94
CA ILE A 41 15.10 10.75 -6.37
C ILE A 41 13.72 10.47 -6.98
N LYS A 42 13.69 9.89 -8.19
CA LYS A 42 12.41 9.55 -8.85
C LYS A 42 11.64 8.51 -8.02
N PRO A 43 10.31 8.66 -7.79
CA PRO A 43 9.52 7.77 -6.92
C PRO A 43 9.52 6.29 -7.33
N ILE A 44 9.72 5.99 -8.61
CA ILE A 44 9.77 4.61 -9.12
C ILE A 44 10.87 3.77 -8.45
N PHE A 45 12.01 4.36 -8.11
CA PHE A 45 13.13 3.64 -7.49
C PHE A 45 12.80 3.17 -6.06
N PRO A 46 12.37 4.05 -5.12
CA PRO A 46 11.94 3.59 -3.81
C PRO A 46 10.67 2.71 -3.88
N ALA A 47 9.77 2.92 -4.85
CA ALA A 47 8.57 2.09 -5.02
C ALA A 47 8.91 0.63 -5.30
N LEU A 48 9.73 0.38 -6.32
CA LEU A 48 10.20 -0.97 -6.63
C LEU A 48 11.05 -1.55 -5.50
N SER A 49 11.94 -0.75 -4.91
CA SER A 49 12.79 -1.23 -3.82
C SER A 49 11.97 -1.72 -2.63
N LEU A 50 10.96 -0.95 -2.19
CA LEU A 50 10.07 -1.35 -1.09
C LEU A 50 9.18 -2.52 -1.47
N THR A 51 8.66 -2.55 -2.70
CA THR A 51 7.87 -3.65 -3.26
C THR A 51 8.64 -4.96 -3.21
N LEU A 52 9.89 -4.98 -3.69
CA LEU A 52 10.72 -6.18 -3.70
C LEU A 52 11.07 -6.64 -2.29
N VAL A 53 11.38 -5.71 -1.38
CA VAL A 53 11.60 -6.02 0.05
C VAL A 53 10.35 -6.66 0.64
N LEU A 54 9.17 -6.11 0.39
CA LEU A 54 7.91 -6.62 0.92
C LEU A 54 7.58 -8.01 0.36
N ALA A 55 7.63 -8.17 -0.96
CA ALA A 55 7.36 -9.46 -1.61
C ALA A 55 8.32 -10.56 -1.12
N THR A 56 9.58 -10.22 -0.84
CA THR A 56 10.56 -11.17 -0.27
C THR A 56 10.24 -11.54 1.18
N LEU A 57 9.66 -10.62 1.96
CA LEU A 57 9.33 -10.81 3.38
C LEU A 57 7.93 -11.42 3.61
N ALA A 58 7.03 -11.31 2.63
CA ALA A 58 5.69 -11.87 2.69
C ALA A 58 5.74 -13.40 2.83
N LYS A 59 4.74 -13.96 3.53
CA LYS A 59 4.55 -15.42 3.62
C LYS A 59 3.82 -15.97 2.39
N PRO A 60 4.00 -17.27 2.07
CA PRO A 60 3.15 -17.96 1.11
C PRO A 60 1.65 -17.78 1.44
N PRO A 61 0.77 -17.66 0.43
CA PRO A 61 1.04 -17.78 -1.01
C PRO A 61 1.50 -16.49 -1.72
N PHE A 62 1.64 -15.38 -0.98
CA PHE A 62 1.95 -14.05 -1.56
C PHE A 62 3.45 -13.72 -1.58
N ASN A 63 4.31 -14.64 -1.15
CA ASN A 63 5.76 -14.45 -1.20
C ASN A 63 6.24 -14.43 -2.66
N ASN A 64 7.22 -13.56 -2.94
CA ASN A 64 7.82 -13.38 -4.26
C ASN A 64 6.82 -13.00 -5.37
N VAL A 65 5.66 -12.47 -5.00
CA VAL A 65 4.64 -11.99 -5.94
C VAL A 65 4.26 -10.57 -5.57
N PHE A 66 4.00 -9.73 -6.57
CA PHE A 66 3.43 -8.39 -6.38
C PHE A 66 2.59 -8.00 -7.59
N ILE A 67 1.84 -6.91 -7.49
CA ILE A 67 1.08 -6.35 -8.60
C ILE A 67 1.79 -5.10 -9.10
N SER A 68 2.06 -5.00 -10.40
CA SER A 68 2.43 -3.74 -11.05
C SER A 68 1.17 -3.09 -11.62
N PHE A 69 1.06 -1.76 -11.59
CA PHE A 69 -0.03 -1.06 -12.26
C PHE A 69 0.39 0.26 -12.91
N SER A 70 -0.12 0.43 -14.13
CA SER A 70 -0.22 1.68 -14.91
C SER A 70 -1.55 1.55 -15.69
N ALA A 71 -1.53 0.90 -16.86
CA ALA A 71 -2.68 0.31 -17.54
C ALA A 71 -2.26 -0.86 -18.47
N PRO A 72 -2.74 -2.11 -18.30
CA PRO A 72 -3.53 -2.72 -17.21
C PRO A 72 -2.66 -3.20 -16.03
N PRO A 73 -3.25 -3.49 -14.85
CA PRO A 73 -2.51 -4.11 -13.74
C PRO A 73 -2.09 -5.55 -14.08
N LYS A 74 -0.88 -5.94 -13.68
CA LYS A 74 -0.30 -7.27 -13.93
C LYS A 74 0.21 -7.88 -12.63
N ILE A 75 0.17 -9.21 -12.54
CA ILE A 75 0.83 -9.96 -11.46
C ILE A 75 2.25 -10.27 -11.91
N GLU A 76 3.21 -9.80 -11.11
CA GLU A 76 4.63 -9.98 -11.32
C GLU A 76 5.17 -11.03 -10.35
N THR A 77 6.04 -11.91 -10.83
CA THR A 77 6.69 -12.92 -10.00
C THR A 77 8.20 -12.66 -9.94
N ILE A 78 8.74 -12.61 -8.74
CA ILE A 78 10.18 -12.50 -8.50
C ILE A 78 10.77 -13.90 -8.65
N LEU A 79 11.61 -14.08 -9.68
CA LEU A 79 12.27 -15.35 -9.92
C LEU A 79 13.25 -15.69 -8.78
N PRO A 80 13.28 -16.95 -8.31
CA PRO A 80 14.30 -17.39 -7.38
C PRO A 80 15.70 -17.10 -7.94
N HIS A 81 16.56 -16.48 -7.12
CA HIS A 81 17.96 -16.15 -7.45
C HIS A 81 18.16 -15.03 -8.48
N ALA A 82 17.11 -14.38 -9.00
CA ALA A 82 17.28 -13.16 -9.76
C ALA A 82 17.81 -12.05 -8.85
N ASN A 83 18.81 -11.30 -9.33
CA ASN A 83 19.19 -10.09 -8.64
C ASN A 83 18.11 -9.01 -8.87
N ILE A 84 18.08 -7.98 -8.02
CA ILE A 84 17.08 -6.91 -8.10
C ILE A 84 17.08 -6.24 -9.48
N ALA A 85 18.27 -6.02 -10.06
CA ALA A 85 18.39 -5.38 -11.36
C ALA A 85 17.80 -6.25 -12.47
N ASP A 86 18.09 -7.55 -12.49
CA ASP A 86 17.54 -8.50 -13.46
C ASP A 86 16.02 -8.61 -13.32
N THR A 87 15.52 -8.59 -12.07
CA THR A 87 14.07 -8.61 -11.79
C THR A 87 13.41 -7.36 -12.36
N VAL A 88 13.99 -6.18 -12.18
CA VAL A 88 13.47 -4.91 -12.73
C VAL A 88 13.62 -4.84 -14.25
N CYS A 89 14.74 -5.31 -14.81
CA CYS A 89 14.97 -5.34 -16.26
C CYS A 89 14.07 -6.34 -16.97
N GLY A 90 13.69 -7.43 -16.30
CA GLY A 90 12.77 -8.44 -16.81
C GLY A 90 11.29 -8.06 -16.69
N MET A 91 10.96 -7.02 -15.92
CA MET A 91 9.59 -6.50 -15.89
C MET A 91 9.30 -5.78 -17.21
N GLU A 92 8.24 -6.21 -17.89
CA GLU A 92 7.60 -5.43 -18.95
C GLU A 92 6.83 -4.27 -18.30
N LEU A 93 7.58 -3.28 -17.83
CA LEU A 93 7.03 -2.03 -17.35
C LEU A 93 6.46 -1.27 -18.54
N ASP A 94 5.18 -1.49 -18.82
CA ASP A 94 4.38 -0.66 -19.72
C ASP A 94 4.23 0.74 -19.10
N CYS A 95 5.32 1.50 -19.14
CA CYS A 95 5.44 2.86 -18.62
C CYS A 95 4.83 3.90 -19.58
N LEU A 96 4.30 3.46 -20.72
CA LEU A 96 3.72 4.31 -21.76
C LEU A 96 2.27 4.73 -21.47
N ALA A 97 1.64 4.16 -20.47
CA ALA A 97 0.32 4.58 -20.03
C ALA A 97 0.46 5.82 -19.12
N ASN A 98 0.00 6.97 -19.61
CA ASN A 98 -0.12 8.21 -18.85
C ASN A 98 -1.30 8.20 -17.86
N ASN A 99 -1.87 7.02 -17.58
CA ASN A 99 -3.01 6.90 -16.70
C ASN A 99 -2.87 5.80 -15.65
N THR A 100 -3.50 6.02 -14.50
CA THR A 100 -3.41 5.18 -13.31
C THR A 100 -4.80 4.64 -12.96
N ASP A 101 -5.13 3.43 -13.41
CA ASP A 101 -6.42 2.77 -13.08
C ASP A 101 -6.25 1.90 -11.81
N PHE A 102 -6.20 2.55 -10.65
CA PHE A 102 -6.11 1.82 -9.36
C PHE A 102 -7.34 0.93 -9.13
N ASN A 103 -8.52 1.33 -9.60
CA ASN A 103 -9.74 0.52 -9.51
C ASN A 103 -9.61 -0.80 -10.28
N ALA A 104 -8.86 -0.82 -11.40
CA ALA A 104 -8.61 -2.05 -12.14
C ALA A 104 -7.88 -3.12 -11.32
N VAL A 105 -7.03 -2.74 -10.35
CA VAL A 105 -6.36 -3.71 -9.46
C VAL A 105 -7.41 -4.58 -8.75
N PHE A 106 -8.52 -3.97 -8.33
CA PHE A 106 -9.60 -4.66 -7.64
C PHE A 106 -10.56 -5.33 -8.63
N MET A 107 -11.10 -4.53 -9.55
CA MET A 107 -12.24 -4.93 -10.39
C MET A 107 -11.84 -5.81 -11.58
N LYS A 108 -10.62 -5.63 -12.11
CA LYS A 108 -10.15 -6.34 -13.31
C LYS A 108 -9.11 -7.42 -12.99
N LEU A 109 -8.51 -7.41 -11.80
CA LEU A 109 -7.48 -8.37 -11.42
C LEU A 109 -7.85 -9.21 -10.18
N LEU A 110 -7.92 -8.62 -8.98
CA LEU A 110 -8.10 -9.36 -7.74
C LEU A 110 -9.44 -10.12 -7.68
N LEU A 111 -10.57 -9.44 -7.88
CA LEU A 111 -11.89 -10.07 -7.82
C LEU A 111 -12.10 -11.13 -8.92
N PRO A 112 -11.77 -10.87 -10.21
CA PRO A 112 -11.87 -11.89 -11.24
C PRO A 112 -11.00 -13.10 -10.97
N LEU A 113 -9.77 -12.90 -10.46
CA LEU A 113 -8.87 -14.01 -10.13
C LEU A 113 -9.43 -14.84 -8.96
N ALA A 114 -9.95 -14.19 -7.92
CA ALA A 114 -10.57 -14.86 -6.78
C ALA A 114 -11.76 -15.73 -7.21
N LYS A 115 -12.64 -15.18 -8.04
CA LYS A 115 -13.80 -15.89 -8.62
C LYS A 115 -13.36 -17.05 -9.53
N LYS A 116 -12.39 -16.81 -10.42
CA LYS A 116 -11.86 -17.81 -11.36
C LYS A 116 -11.28 -19.02 -10.64
N HIS A 117 -10.59 -18.80 -9.53
CA HIS A 117 -9.95 -19.85 -8.72
C HIS A 117 -10.82 -20.35 -7.57
N ASN A 118 -12.06 -19.84 -7.44
CA ASN A 118 -12.99 -20.17 -6.37
C ASN A 118 -12.34 -20.09 -4.98
N LEU A 119 -11.59 -19.01 -4.73
CA LEU A 119 -10.88 -18.81 -3.47
C LEU A 119 -11.86 -18.80 -2.31
N LYS A 120 -11.48 -19.40 -1.19
CA LYS A 120 -12.20 -19.21 0.06
C LYS A 120 -11.99 -17.80 0.56
N ARG A 121 -12.96 -17.29 1.32
CA ARG A 121 -12.87 -15.98 1.97
C ARG A 121 -11.58 -15.79 2.77
N ASP A 122 -11.17 -16.82 3.52
CA ASP A 122 -9.95 -16.79 4.36
C ASP A 122 -8.64 -16.81 3.56
N ASP A 123 -8.67 -17.32 2.33
CA ASP A 123 -7.51 -17.41 1.42
C ASP A 123 -7.29 -16.11 0.65
N MET A 124 -8.24 -15.17 0.72
CA MET A 124 -8.13 -13.86 0.10
C MET A 124 -7.01 -13.03 0.76
N VAL A 125 -6.40 -12.14 -0.01
CA VAL A 125 -5.40 -11.21 0.50
C VAL A 125 -6.03 -10.32 1.57
N LYS A 126 -5.38 -10.19 2.74
CA LYS A 126 -5.90 -9.42 3.87
C LYS A 126 -5.37 -7.99 3.93
N ARG A 127 -4.20 -7.74 3.33
CA ARG A 127 -3.58 -6.41 3.30
C ARG A 127 -2.87 -6.12 1.97
N LEU A 128 -3.11 -4.93 1.43
CA LEU A 128 -2.43 -4.42 0.25
C LEU A 128 -1.54 -3.24 0.63
N PHE A 129 -0.29 -3.25 0.19
CA PHE A 129 0.62 -2.11 0.31
C PHE A 129 0.77 -1.44 -1.04
N VAL A 130 0.24 -0.23 -1.16
CA VAL A 130 0.21 0.52 -2.42
C VAL A 130 1.33 1.54 -2.42
N PHE A 131 2.41 1.25 -3.16
CA PHE A 131 3.57 2.12 -3.32
C PHE A 131 3.36 3.03 -4.52
N SER A 132 2.98 4.28 -4.28
CA SER A 132 2.60 5.24 -5.32
C SER A 132 2.96 6.68 -4.89
N ASP A 133 3.01 7.59 -5.86
CA ASP A 133 3.03 9.03 -5.61
C ASP A 133 1.65 9.60 -5.24
N MET A 134 0.64 8.72 -5.13
CA MET A 134 -0.77 9.00 -4.85
C MET A 134 -1.47 9.85 -5.91
N GLN A 135 -0.89 9.98 -7.11
CA GLN A 135 -1.57 10.56 -8.26
C GLN A 135 -2.42 9.48 -8.95
N PHE A 136 -3.43 9.00 -8.24
CA PHE A 136 -4.47 8.20 -8.87
C PHE A 136 -5.28 9.14 -9.75
N ASP A 137 -5.37 8.83 -11.04
CA ASP A 137 -6.12 9.69 -11.94
C ASP A 137 -7.52 9.93 -11.40
N GLU A 138 -7.90 11.19 -11.57
CA GLU A 138 -9.19 11.76 -11.23
C GLU A 138 -10.29 10.71 -11.43
N ALA A 139 -10.98 10.41 -10.32
CA ALA A 139 -12.04 9.42 -10.25
C ALA A 139 -12.96 9.56 -11.46
N ARG A 140 -12.73 8.73 -12.48
CA ARG A 140 -13.64 8.67 -13.62
C ARG A 140 -14.94 8.12 -13.07
N GLN A 141 -15.90 9.01 -12.88
CA GLN A 141 -17.31 8.66 -12.88
C GLN A 141 -17.52 7.79 -14.11
N ALA A 142 -17.68 6.49 -13.90
CA ALA A 142 -18.16 5.62 -14.95
C ALA A 142 -19.58 6.10 -15.27
N ASP A 143 -19.69 6.68 -16.46
CA ASP A 143 -20.89 6.57 -17.29
C ASP A 143 -22.17 7.15 -16.70
N GLY A 144 -22.19 8.47 -16.48
CA GLY A 144 -23.42 9.27 -16.51
C GLY A 144 -24.53 8.90 -15.54
N GLN A 145 -24.26 8.07 -14.52
CA GLN A 145 -25.17 7.85 -13.41
C GLN A 145 -24.80 8.81 -12.28
N GLU A 146 -25.81 9.57 -11.83
CA GLU A 146 -25.75 10.38 -10.62
C GLU A 146 -25.62 9.49 -9.37
N SER A 147 -24.45 8.87 -9.23
CA SER A 147 -24.05 8.12 -8.06
C SER A 147 -23.06 8.97 -7.29
N TRP A 148 -23.42 9.41 -6.09
CA TRP A 148 -22.52 10.06 -5.14
C TRP A 148 -21.51 9.08 -4.51
N GLU A 149 -21.49 7.84 -4.99
CA GLU A 149 -20.61 6.78 -4.49
C GLU A 149 -19.16 7.01 -4.92
N THR A 150 -18.26 6.96 -3.95
CA THR A 150 -16.83 7.02 -4.20
C THR A 150 -16.31 5.71 -4.81
N ASN A 151 -15.20 5.79 -5.54
CA ASN A 151 -14.52 4.59 -6.07
C ASN A 151 -14.26 3.53 -4.99
N HIS A 152 -13.85 3.96 -3.79
CA HIS A 152 -13.61 3.07 -2.66
C HIS A 152 -14.89 2.33 -2.23
N GLU A 153 -16.02 3.03 -2.09
CA GLU A 153 -17.31 2.42 -1.74
C GLU A 153 -17.76 1.41 -2.81
N SER A 154 -17.59 1.76 -4.09
CA SER A 154 -17.93 0.85 -5.19
C SER A 154 -17.12 -0.46 -5.15
N ILE A 155 -15.83 -0.38 -4.78
CA ILE A 155 -14.96 -1.55 -4.64
C ILE A 155 -15.39 -2.37 -3.42
N VAL A 156 -15.64 -1.72 -2.28
CA VAL A 156 -16.10 -2.40 -1.06
C VAL A 156 -17.38 -3.18 -1.33
N ARG A 157 -18.36 -2.57 -2.01
CA ARG A 157 -19.60 -3.25 -2.42
C ARG A 157 -19.33 -4.44 -3.31
N ALA A 158 -18.47 -4.30 -4.33
CA ALA A 158 -18.16 -5.39 -5.26
C ALA A 158 -17.47 -6.59 -4.58
N PHE A 159 -16.67 -6.35 -3.53
CA PHE A 159 -16.09 -7.41 -2.70
C PHE A 159 -17.15 -8.13 -1.86
N ASP A 160 -18.02 -7.36 -1.20
CA ASP A 160 -19.10 -7.90 -0.37
C ASP A 160 -20.09 -8.74 -1.18
N GLU A 161 -20.53 -8.23 -2.34
CA GLU A 161 -21.38 -8.96 -3.29
C GLU A 161 -20.74 -10.25 -3.81
N ALA A 162 -19.41 -10.30 -3.88
CA ALA A 162 -18.65 -11.49 -4.26
C ALA A 162 -18.39 -12.45 -3.09
N GLY A 163 -18.78 -12.09 -1.85
CA GLY A 163 -18.58 -12.89 -0.65
C GLY A 163 -17.17 -12.81 -0.05
N TYR A 164 -16.39 -11.78 -0.41
CA TYR A 164 -15.02 -11.57 0.06
C TYR A 164 -14.92 -10.36 1.00
N ASP A 165 -13.99 -10.43 1.96
CA ASP A 165 -13.63 -9.26 2.76
C ASP A 165 -12.79 -8.28 1.94
N MET A 166 -13.04 -6.99 2.14
CA MET A 166 -12.17 -5.95 1.61
C MET A 166 -10.79 -6.02 2.30
N PRO A 167 -9.67 -6.12 1.55
CA PRO A 167 -8.34 -6.05 2.14
C PRO A 167 -8.08 -4.69 2.78
N GLU A 168 -7.31 -4.67 3.88
CA GLU A 168 -6.78 -3.41 4.41
C GLU A 168 -5.85 -2.77 3.38
N ILE A 169 -6.02 -1.48 3.07
CA ILE A 169 -5.17 -0.77 2.12
C ILE A 169 -4.19 0.14 2.87
N VAL A 170 -2.90 -0.10 2.72
CA VAL A 170 -1.83 0.78 3.18
C VAL A 170 -1.33 1.59 2.00
N TYR A 171 -1.80 2.83 1.86
CA TYR A 171 -1.28 3.76 0.88
C TYR A 171 0.06 4.34 1.35
N TRP A 172 1.09 4.14 0.55
CA TRP A 172 2.44 4.56 0.83
C TRP A 172 2.89 5.63 -0.16
N ASN A 173 2.85 6.90 0.26
CA ASN A 173 3.22 8.05 -0.55
C ASN A 173 4.75 8.18 -0.70
N LEU A 174 5.21 8.14 -1.94
CA LEU A 174 6.63 8.26 -2.31
C LEU A 174 6.97 9.58 -2.98
N ALA A 175 5.99 10.41 -3.33
CA ALA A 175 6.21 11.66 -4.05
C ALA A 175 6.94 12.72 -3.21
N GLY A 176 6.97 12.60 -1.87
CA GLY A 176 7.53 13.61 -0.96
C GLY A 176 6.84 14.99 -1.03
N ARG A 177 5.85 15.17 -1.91
CA ARG A 177 5.06 16.38 -2.06
C ARG A 177 3.86 16.31 -1.13
N ALA A 178 3.74 17.28 -0.23
CA ALA A 178 2.62 17.39 0.71
C ALA A 178 1.25 17.63 0.01
N SER A 179 1.25 17.97 -1.28
CA SER A 179 0.07 18.37 -2.05
C SER A 179 -0.55 17.28 -2.91
N ALA A 180 -0.12 16.01 -2.79
CA ALA A 180 -0.77 14.92 -3.52
C ALA A 180 -2.20 14.76 -3.00
N ALA A 181 -3.18 14.72 -3.91
CA ALA A 181 -4.57 14.45 -3.59
C ALA A 181 -4.63 13.10 -2.85
N LYS A 182 -5.28 13.08 -1.69
CA LYS A 182 -5.45 11.84 -0.93
C LYS A 182 -6.69 11.13 -1.47
N PRO A 183 -6.61 9.86 -1.87
CA PRO A 183 -7.76 9.13 -2.45
C PRO A 183 -8.87 8.85 -1.43
N ILE A 184 -8.61 9.08 -0.14
CA ILE A 184 -9.45 8.69 0.98
C ILE A 184 -9.45 9.74 2.09
N THR A 185 -10.51 9.75 2.89
CA THR A 185 -10.67 10.65 4.04
C THR A 185 -10.02 10.06 5.31
N LYS A 186 -9.78 10.90 6.33
CA LYS A 186 -9.15 10.46 7.59
C LYS A 186 -9.95 9.39 8.36
N ASP A 187 -11.23 9.26 8.04
CA ASP A 187 -12.20 8.39 8.71
C ASP A 187 -12.52 7.12 7.90
N THR A 188 -11.84 6.91 6.76
CA THR A 188 -12.06 5.71 5.92
C THR A 188 -11.57 4.45 6.66
N PRO A 189 -12.44 3.49 7.00
CA PRO A 189 -12.04 2.30 7.74
C PRO A 189 -11.18 1.35 6.90
N GLY A 190 -10.24 0.66 7.54
CA GLY A 190 -9.40 -0.33 6.87
C GLY A 190 -8.36 0.29 5.93
N VAL A 191 -8.05 1.57 6.11
CA VAL A 191 -7.06 2.28 5.30
C VAL A 191 -6.01 2.94 6.18
N SER A 192 -4.75 2.79 5.78
CA SER A 192 -3.57 3.40 6.39
C SER A 192 -2.89 4.33 5.39
N ILE A 193 -2.36 5.47 5.85
CA ILE A 193 -1.50 6.34 5.04
C ILE A 193 -0.12 6.44 5.67
N VAL A 194 0.91 6.16 4.87
CA VAL A 194 2.33 6.23 5.24
C VAL A 194 3.05 7.09 4.22
N SER A 195 4.05 7.87 4.63
CA SER A 195 4.87 8.69 3.74
C SER A 195 6.36 8.50 4.02
N GLY A 196 7.19 8.59 2.97
CA GLY A 196 8.65 8.47 3.03
C GLY A 196 9.15 7.09 2.57
N PHE A 197 10.45 6.80 2.67
CA PHE A 197 11.06 5.58 2.11
C PHE A 197 11.90 4.80 3.13
N SER A 198 11.69 5.04 4.43
CA SER A 198 12.44 4.34 5.47
C SER A 198 11.94 2.90 5.62
N GLY A 199 12.83 1.92 5.41
CA GLY A 199 12.52 0.50 5.65
C GLY A 199 12.11 0.19 7.10
N ASN A 200 12.41 1.09 8.05
CA ASN A 200 11.90 0.96 9.43
C ASN A 200 10.37 1.17 9.52
N LEU A 201 9.74 1.84 8.56
CA LEU A 201 8.29 2.01 8.51
C LEU A 201 7.57 0.67 8.25
N LEU A 202 8.23 -0.28 7.56
CA LEU A 202 7.67 -1.63 7.38
C LEU A 202 7.46 -2.33 8.72
N LYS A 203 8.29 -2.02 9.73
CA LYS A 203 8.16 -2.57 11.09
C LYS A 203 6.88 -2.14 11.79
N LEU A 204 6.22 -1.07 11.35
CA LEU A 204 4.91 -0.67 11.90
C LEU A 204 3.82 -1.69 11.57
N PHE A 205 3.99 -2.43 10.47
CA PHE A 205 3.02 -3.40 9.96
C PHE A 205 3.47 -4.85 10.15
N MET A 206 4.68 -5.07 10.63
CA MET A 206 5.17 -6.39 11.04
C MET A 206 4.53 -6.77 12.36
N ASP A 207 4.00 -7.98 12.44
CA ASP A 207 3.40 -8.49 13.66
C ASP A 207 4.49 -8.70 14.71
N LYS A 208 4.50 -7.81 15.70
CA LYS A 208 4.91 -8.13 17.06
C LYS A 208 3.65 -8.16 17.90
N GLU A 209 3.62 -9.09 18.85
CA GLU A 209 2.50 -9.46 19.73
C GLU A 209 1.62 -8.27 20.12
N GLU A 210 0.30 -8.50 20.12
CA GLU A 210 -0.79 -7.58 20.47
C GLU A 210 -0.37 -6.37 21.32
N GLU A 211 -0.06 -5.24 20.67
CA GLU A 211 0.16 -3.98 21.39
C GLU A 211 -1.19 -3.36 21.74
N GLU A 212 -1.62 -3.55 22.99
CA GLU A 212 -2.64 -2.72 23.64
C GLU A 212 -2.19 -1.25 23.59
N TRP A 213 -3.09 -0.34 23.21
CA TRP A 213 -2.77 1.07 23.18
C TRP A 213 -3.78 1.91 23.97
N ILE A 214 -3.25 3.01 24.45
CA ILE A 214 -3.92 3.95 25.34
C ILE A 214 -4.50 5.08 24.49
N ASP A 215 -5.81 5.27 24.58
CA ASP A 215 -6.54 6.41 24.02
C ASP A 215 -6.98 7.33 25.16
N VAL A 216 -7.30 8.59 24.85
CA VAL A 216 -7.83 9.55 25.83
C VAL A 216 -9.19 10.00 25.35
N ASP A 217 -10.23 9.82 26.18
CA ASP A 217 -11.58 10.23 25.84
C ASP A 217 -11.74 11.77 25.84
N GLU A 218 -12.88 12.27 25.38
CA GLU A 218 -13.21 13.71 25.35
C GLU A 218 -13.21 14.36 26.76
N LYS A 219 -13.19 13.55 27.82
CA LYS A 219 -13.17 13.99 29.22
C LYS A 219 -11.77 13.89 29.85
N GLY A 220 -10.74 13.53 29.06
CA GLY A 220 -9.36 13.43 29.52
C GLY A 220 -9.02 12.11 30.24
N ASN A 221 -9.91 11.10 30.20
CA ASN A 221 -9.64 9.82 30.83
C ASN A 221 -8.91 8.87 29.89
N THR A 222 -7.95 8.16 30.46
CA THR A 222 -7.19 7.08 29.82
C THR A 222 -8.09 5.86 29.58
N VAL A 223 -8.33 5.50 28.32
CA VAL A 223 -9.09 4.31 27.92
C VAL A 223 -8.17 3.34 27.19
N VAL A 224 -8.08 2.10 27.66
CA VAL A 224 -7.36 1.03 26.95
C VAL A 224 -8.29 0.46 25.89
N LYS A 225 -7.93 0.57 24.60
CA LYS A 225 -8.70 -0.03 23.50
C LYS A 225 -7.98 -1.27 22.98
N LYS A 226 -8.62 -2.44 23.10
CA LYS A 226 -8.33 -3.60 22.24
C LYS A 226 -9.07 -3.40 20.93
N VAL A 227 -8.38 -2.90 19.92
CA VAL A 227 -8.95 -2.73 18.58
C VAL A 227 -8.60 -3.96 17.76
N GLU A 228 -9.61 -4.62 17.18
CA GLU A 228 -9.37 -5.60 16.13
C GLU A 228 -8.59 -4.92 14.99
N LYS A 229 -7.39 -5.44 14.71
CA LYS A 229 -6.37 -4.86 13.82
C LYS A 229 -6.89 -4.52 12.42
N LEU A 230 -7.99 -5.13 11.99
CA LEU A 230 -8.48 -5.13 10.60
C LEU A 230 -9.30 -3.90 10.18
N ARG A 231 -9.64 -2.97 11.09
CA ARG A 231 -10.52 -1.82 10.76
C ARG A 231 -10.08 -0.47 11.32
N MET A 232 -8.78 -0.27 11.55
CA MET A 232 -8.29 1.05 11.98
C MET A 232 -8.47 2.08 10.85
N THR A 233 -8.79 3.32 11.22
CA THR A 233 -8.80 4.47 10.30
C THR A 233 -7.41 5.12 10.24
N PRO A 234 -7.11 5.96 9.22
CA PRO A 234 -5.87 6.74 9.19
C PRO A 234 -5.63 7.56 10.47
N LEU A 235 -6.70 8.10 11.06
CA LEU A 235 -6.63 8.83 12.32
C LEU A 235 -6.24 7.94 13.50
N ASP A 236 -6.81 6.74 13.61
CA ASP A 236 -6.49 5.79 14.68
C ASP A 236 -5.03 5.36 14.63
N ILE A 237 -4.49 5.12 13.43
CA ILE A 237 -3.09 4.75 13.22
C ILE A 237 -2.16 5.88 13.64
N MET A 238 -2.50 7.12 13.26
CA MET A 238 -1.75 8.30 13.70
C MET A 238 -1.74 8.40 15.23
N ARG A 239 -2.91 8.29 15.88
CA ARG A 239 -3.02 8.31 17.34
C ARG A 239 -2.17 7.22 17.97
N LYS A 240 -2.29 5.97 17.49
CA LYS A 240 -1.49 4.84 17.95
C LYS A 240 0.02 5.10 17.83
N ALA A 241 0.48 5.69 16.72
CA ALA A 241 1.89 6.03 16.54
C ALA A 241 2.37 7.08 17.56
N LEU A 242 1.51 8.05 17.90
CA LEU A 242 1.79 9.10 18.87
C LEU A 242 1.65 8.65 20.34
N SER A 243 0.86 7.62 20.63
CA SER A 243 0.70 7.08 22.00
C SER A 243 1.94 6.36 22.55
N LYS A 244 3.04 6.25 21.78
CA LYS A 244 4.28 5.63 22.26
C LYS A 244 4.94 6.49 23.34
N LYS A 245 5.47 5.83 24.38
CA LYS A 245 6.16 6.50 25.52
C LYS A 245 7.26 7.49 25.08
N SER A 246 7.93 7.24 23.96
CA SER A 246 8.95 8.13 23.39
C SER A 246 8.41 9.52 23.03
N TYR A 247 7.11 9.64 22.77
CA TYR A 247 6.45 10.90 22.41
C TYR A 247 5.74 11.57 23.59
N ALA A 248 5.76 10.99 24.79
CA ALA A 248 5.09 11.56 25.98
C ALA A 248 5.64 12.94 26.39
N GLY A 249 6.85 13.30 25.96
CA GLY A 249 7.44 14.62 26.18
C GLY A 249 6.99 15.70 25.19
N LEU A 250 6.29 15.34 24.11
CA LEU A 250 5.76 16.32 23.16
C LEU A 250 4.52 16.98 23.76
N LYS A 251 4.59 18.29 23.94
CA LYS A 251 3.45 19.12 24.33
C LYS A 251 3.01 19.93 23.12
N VAL A 252 1.73 19.85 22.78
CA VAL A 252 1.11 20.79 21.84
C VAL A 252 0.75 22.02 22.66
N LEU A 253 1.32 23.16 22.30
CA LEU A 253 0.97 24.46 22.86
C LEU A 253 0.05 25.14 21.84
N ASP A 254 -1.10 25.62 22.31
CA ASP A 254 -2.06 26.41 21.55
C ASP A 254 -1.68 27.90 21.48
#